data_AF-A0A968IKI2-F1
#
_entry.id   AF-A0A968IKI2-F1
#
_cell.length_a   1.000
_cell.length_b   1.000
_cell.length_c   1.000
_cell.angle_alpha   90.00
_cell.angle_beta   90.00
_cell.angle_gamma   90.00
#
_symmetry.space_group_name_H-M   'P 1'
#
loop_
_entity.id
_entity.type
_entity.pdbx_description
1 polymer ?
#
loop_
_entity_poly.entity_id
_entity_poly.type
_entity_poly.pdbx_seq_one_letter_code
_entity_poly.pdbx_strand_id
1 'polypeptide(L)'
;MAGIGATGFGAFVWLSKAPPAVDCKKISLWSLDSERLYCAQQGAQSGKPDQILAAIKLVKDWTIEHPLYAQAQVLLQDWSNAILILARDRVTQRDIKGAISLAKQIPRSSASYKDAQASIKYWLEEFNRGQAIYHKIQADLKKRNWDLVSQHISELSLNTDPSWQERLVPIRQQVKLRKASLASPKRCPNFCQKQSPRNC
;
A
#
# COMPACT_ATOMS: atom_id res chain seq x y z
N MET A 1 -2.84 76.91 28.26
CA MET A 1 -3.63 75.67 28.14
C MET A 1 -3.23 74.97 26.85
N ALA A 2 -2.70 73.74 26.94
CA ALA A 2 -2.81 72.67 25.94
C ALA A 2 -1.91 71.50 26.42
N GLY A 3 -2.49 70.61 27.22
CA GLY A 3 -1.83 69.38 27.66
C GLY A 3 -1.85 68.35 26.53
N ILE A 4 -0.68 67.84 26.16
CA ILE A 4 -0.55 66.78 25.15
C ILE A 4 -0.68 65.44 25.89
N GLY A 5 -1.73 64.70 25.56
CA GLY A 5 -2.01 63.36 26.09
C GLY A 5 -1.05 62.32 25.52
N ALA A 6 -0.18 61.78 26.38
CA ALA A 6 0.81 60.75 26.03
C ALA A 6 0.30 59.31 26.28
N THR A 7 -0.91 58.97 25.83
CA THR A 7 -1.51 57.63 26.06
C THR A 7 -1.34 56.63 24.90
N GLY A 8 -0.56 56.97 23.86
CA GLY A 8 -0.42 56.13 22.65
C GLY A 8 0.72 55.10 22.64
N PHE A 9 1.73 55.21 23.50
CA PHE A 9 2.97 54.40 23.36
C PHE A 9 2.91 53.00 23.99
N GLY A 10 1.92 52.71 24.85
CA GLY A 10 1.82 51.41 25.52
C GLY A 10 1.40 50.24 24.62
N ALA A 11 0.59 50.51 23.58
CA ALA A 11 0.05 49.46 22.71
C ALA A 11 1.09 48.87 21.74
N PHE A 12 2.04 49.68 21.26
CA PHE A 12 3.06 49.25 20.31
C PHE A 12 4.09 48.27 20.92
N VAL A 13 4.34 48.35 22.23
CA VAL A 13 5.27 47.44 22.94
C VAL A 13 4.68 46.05 23.14
N TRP A 14 3.35 45.91 23.12
CA TRP A 14 2.68 44.61 23.23
C TRP A 14 2.68 43.82 21.91
N LEU A 15 2.60 44.50 20.75
CA LEU A 15 2.64 43.86 19.42
C LEU A 15 4.02 43.29 19.04
N SER A 16 5.11 43.79 19.64
CA SER A 16 6.46 43.28 19.37
C SER A 16 6.77 41.96 20.10
N LYS A 17 5.96 41.57 21.08
CA LYS A 17 6.03 40.27 21.75
C LYS A 17 5.05 39.29 21.08
N ALA A 18 5.31 38.99 19.81
CA ALA A 18 4.63 37.88 19.14
C ALA A 18 4.87 36.58 19.94
N PRO A 19 3.85 35.74 20.16
CA PRO A 19 4.04 34.44 20.77
C PRO A 19 5.09 33.65 19.97
N PRO A 20 5.97 32.87 20.63
CA PRO A 20 6.93 32.05 19.91
C PRO A 20 6.19 31.07 18.99
N ALA A 21 6.78 30.79 17.81
CA ALA A 21 6.22 29.81 16.88
C ALA A 21 6.11 28.42 17.56
N VAL A 22 5.04 27.68 17.24
CA VAL A 22 4.79 26.35 17.81
C VAL A 22 5.88 25.38 17.36
N ASP A 23 6.57 24.75 18.31
CA ASP A 23 7.58 23.72 18.03
C ASP A 23 6.94 22.34 17.89
N CYS A 24 6.57 21.98 16.65
CA CYS A 24 5.93 20.69 16.36
C CYS A 24 6.82 19.47 16.64
N LYS A 25 8.12 19.64 16.92
CA LYS A 25 8.97 18.52 17.34
C LYS A 25 8.68 18.04 18.76
N LYS A 26 8.02 18.88 19.58
CA LYS A 26 7.70 18.60 20.98
C LYS A 26 6.22 18.26 21.21
N ILE A 27 5.43 18.19 20.14
CA ILE A 27 3.99 17.98 20.27
C ILE A 27 3.68 16.58 20.83
N SER A 28 2.71 16.53 21.74
CA SER A 28 2.21 15.29 22.32
C SER A 28 0.70 15.32 22.51
N LEU A 29 0.12 14.25 23.05
CA LEU A 29 -1.31 14.18 23.37
C LEU A 29 -1.72 15.14 24.51
N TRP A 30 -0.75 15.65 25.28
CA TRP A 30 -0.97 16.56 26.41
C TRP A 30 -0.75 18.04 26.05
N SER A 31 -0.38 18.32 24.80
CA SER A 31 -0.24 19.68 24.29
C SER A 31 -1.62 20.35 24.12
N LEU A 32 -1.64 21.68 24.01
CA LEU A 32 -2.87 22.43 23.75
C LEU A 32 -3.53 21.94 22.44
N ASP A 33 -4.85 21.84 22.41
CA ASP A 33 -5.55 21.25 21.27
C ASP A 33 -5.36 22.04 19.96
N SER A 34 -5.23 23.37 20.04
CA SER A 34 -4.89 24.22 18.91
C SER A 34 -3.50 23.91 18.34
N GLU A 35 -2.51 23.70 19.20
CA GLU A 35 -1.15 23.31 18.81
C GLU A 35 -1.13 21.90 18.20
N ARG A 36 -1.88 20.97 18.79
CA ARG A 36 -2.03 19.60 18.28
C ARG A 36 -2.60 19.61 16.87
N LEU A 37 -3.67 20.37 16.64
CA LEU A 37 -4.30 20.46 15.32
C LEU A 37 -3.37 21.10 14.30
N TYR A 38 -2.72 22.20 14.68
CA TYR A 38 -1.76 22.91 13.83
C TYR A 38 -0.61 21.98 13.42
N CYS A 39 0.02 21.29 14.37
CA CYS A 39 1.13 20.40 14.07
C CYS A 39 0.69 19.14 13.32
N ALA A 40 -0.51 18.62 13.59
CA ALA A 40 -1.09 17.54 12.82
C ALA A 40 -1.26 17.94 11.34
N GLN A 41 -1.80 19.13 11.08
CA GLN A 41 -1.91 19.66 9.72
C GLN A 41 -0.55 19.80 9.03
N GLN A 42 0.44 20.37 9.72
CA GLN A 42 1.80 20.51 9.17
C GLN A 42 2.45 19.15 8.86
N GLY A 43 2.28 18.16 9.75
CA GLY A 43 2.79 16.80 9.52
C GLY A 43 2.14 16.14 8.31
N ALA A 44 0.81 16.22 8.20
CA ALA A 44 0.06 15.61 7.11
C ALA A 44 0.40 16.22 5.73
N GLN A 45 0.77 17.50 5.66
CA GLN A 45 1.19 18.17 4.42
C GLN A 45 2.46 17.56 3.80
N SER A 46 3.26 16.82 4.56
CA SER A 46 4.47 16.17 4.03
C SER A 46 4.17 15.07 3.00
N GLY A 47 2.94 14.55 2.94
CA GLY A 47 2.55 13.42 2.09
C GLY A 47 3.13 12.06 2.53
N LYS A 48 3.95 12.05 3.59
CA LYS A 48 4.59 10.82 4.06
C LYS A 48 3.62 10.01 4.93
N PRO A 49 3.47 8.70 4.70
CA PRO A 49 2.48 7.89 5.43
C PRO A 49 2.63 7.95 6.95
N ASP A 50 3.86 7.92 7.46
CA ASP A 50 4.16 7.99 8.90
C ASP A 50 3.73 9.32 9.53
N GLN A 51 3.92 10.43 8.82
CA GLN A 51 3.56 11.77 9.30
C GLN A 51 2.03 11.99 9.26
N ILE A 52 1.37 11.50 8.21
CA ILE A 52 -0.10 11.54 8.11
C ILE A 52 -0.73 10.69 9.22
N LEU A 53 -0.17 9.51 9.52
CA LEU A 53 -0.64 8.67 10.62
C LEU A 53 -0.39 9.31 11.99
N ALA A 54 0.74 10.00 12.17
CA ALA A 54 0.99 10.79 13.37
C ALA A 54 -0.04 11.91 13.54
N ALA A 55 -0.38 12.61 12.46
CA ALA A 55 -1.43 13.64 12.44
C ALA A 55 -2.80 13.07 12.84
N ILE A 56 -3.21 11.95 12.23
CA ILE A 56 -4.44 11.22 12.57
C ILE A 56 -4.46 10.87 14.06
N LYS A 57 -3.36 10.35 14.61
CA LYS A 57 -3.26 9.96 16.02
C LYS A 57 -3.52 11.13 16.98
N LEU A 58 -3.18 12.35 16.60
CA LEU A 58 -3.38 13.53 17.44
C LEU A 58 -4.86 13.94 17.56
N VAL A 59 -5.72 13.58 16.60
CA VAL A 59 -7.10 14.09 16.54
C VAL A 59 -8.18 13.01 16.55
N LYS A 60 -7.83 11.74 16.31
CA LYS A 60 -8.81 10.64 16.11
C LYS A 60 -9.75 10.36 17.29
N ASP A 61 -9.37 10.81 18.49
CA ASP A 61 -10.08 10.55 19.75
C ASP A 61 -10.91 11.78 20.22
N TRP A 62 -10.96 12.87 19.44
CA TRP A 62 -11.82 14.01 19.74
C TRP A 62 -13.28 13.65 19.49
N THR A 63 -14.12 13.83 20.51
CA THR A 63 -15.57 13.58 20.48
C THR A 63 -16.36 14.84 20.14
N ILE A 64 -17.68 14.72 19.95
CA ILE A 64 -18.54 15.84 19.50
C ILE A 64 -18.55 17.04 20.48
N GLU A 65 -18.21 16.80 21.74
CA GLU A 65 -18.07 17.84 22.78
C GLU A 65 -16.79 18.66 22.64
N HIS A 66 -15.81 18.19 21.86
CA HIS A 66 -14.53 18.88 21.67
C HIS A 66 -14.71 20.12 20.80
N PRO A 67 -14.22 21.32 21.20
CA PRO A 67 -14.44 22.58 20.47
C PRO A 67 -13.97 22.55 19.00
N LEU A 68 -12.94 21.75 18.70
CA LEU A 68 -12.37 21.59 17.35
C LEU A 68 -12.86 20.34 16.63
N TYR A 69 -13.89 19.64 17.14
CA TYR A 69 -14.34 18.36 16.58
C TYR A 69 -14.71 18.44 15.09
N ALA A 70 -15.54 19.40 14.72
CA ALA A 70 -16.00 19.54 13.34
C ALA A 70 -14.83 19.72 12.36
N GLN A 71 -13.85 20.56 12.71
CA GLN A 71 -12.65 20.76 11.91
C GLN A 71 -11.78 19.50 11.86
N ALA A 72 -11.60 18.83 12.99
CA ALA A 72 -10.82 17.60 13.07
C ALA A 72 -11.45 16.46 12.26
N GLN A 73 -12.77 16.34 12.20
CA GLN A 73 -13.45 15.30 11.42
C GLN A 73 -13.22 15.46 9.91
N VAL A 74 -13.26 16.69 9.40
CA VAL A 74 -12.92 16.99 7.99
C VAL A 74 -11.48 16.56 7.70
N LEU A 75 -10.54 17.00 8.54
CA LEU A 75 -9.12 16.67 8.39
C LEU A 75 -8.85 15.16 8.53
N LEU A 76 -9.51 14.52 9.48
CA LEU A 76 -9.41 13.08 9.70
C LEU A 76 -9.86 12.30 8.48
N GLN A 77 -10.93 12.71 7.83
CA GLN A 77 -11.38 12.15 6.56
C GLN A 77 -10.32 12.34 5.47
N ASP A 78 -9.83 13.56 5.26
CA ASP A 78 -8.85 13.87 4.21
C ASP A 78 -7.55 13.07 4.39
N TRP A 79 -7.00 13.05 5.60
CA TRP A 79 -5.78 12.32 5.92
C TRP A 79 -5.97 10.81 5.81
N SER A 80 -7.12 10.30 6.25
CA SER A 80 -7.43 8.86 6.11
C SER A 80 -7.56 8.46 4.64
N ASN A 81 -8.17 9.30 3.81
CA ASN A 81 -8.24 9.07 2.38
C ASN A 81 -6.85 9.10 1.74
N ALA A 82 -5.96 10.03 2.15
CA ALA A 82 -4.57 10.05 1.70
C ALA A 82 -3.82 8.74 2.06
N ILE A 83 -4.01 8.22 3.29
CA ILE A 83 -3.48 6.91 3.68
C ILE A 83 -4.01 5.78 2.79
N LEU A 84 -5.31 5.81 2.45
CA LEU A 84 -5.91 4.80 1.58
C LEU A 84 -5.39 4.88 0.15
N ILE A 85 -5.12 6.07 -0.38
CA ILE A 85 -4.47 6.29 -1.68
C ILE A 85 -3.05 5.70 -1.66
N LEU A 86 -2.25 6.04 -0.65
CA LEU A 86 -0.90 5.49 -0.47
C LEU A 86 -0.91 3.96 -0.32
N ALA A 87 -1.95 3.40 0.31
CA ALA A 87 -2.14 1.96 0.40
C ALA A 87 -2.43 1.33 -0.97
N ARG A 88 -3.26 1.97 -1.81
CA ARG A 88 -3.50 1.53 -3.20
C ARG A 88 -2.24 1.57 -4.04
N ASP A 89 -1.40 2.60 -3.87
CA ASP A 89 -0.12 2.69 -4.58
C ASP A 89 0.83 1.55 -4.21
N ARG A 90 0.79 1.06 -2.96
CA ARG A 90 1.56 -0.14 -2.59
C ARG A 90 1.07 -1.39 -3.31
N VAL A 91 -0.23 -1.53 -3.56
CA VAL A 91 -0.76 -2.64 -4.37
C VAL A 91 -0.20 -2.60 -5.78
N THR A 92 -0.17 -1.43 -6.43
CA THR A 92 0.39 -1.29 -7.79
C THR A 92 1.90 -1.60 -7.81
N GLN A 93 2.59 -1.31 -6.71
CA GLN A 93 4.00 -1.66 -6.50
C GLN A 93 4.23 -3.13 -6.10
N ARG A 94 3.19 -3.98 -6.08
CA ARG A 94 3.22 -5.41 -5.69
C ARG A 94 3.45 -5.64 -4.19
N ASP A 95 3.33 -4.61 -3.36
CA ASP A 95 3.41 -4.67 -1.90
C ASP A 95 2.01 -4.77 -1.27
N ILE A 96 1.32 -5.90 -1.50
CA ILE A 96 -0.01 -6.16 -0.92
C ILE A 96 0.04 -6.15 0.61
N LYS A 97 1.12 -6.68 1.20
CA LYS A 97 1.28 -6.74 2.66
C LYS A 97 1.36 -5.34 3.26
N GLY A 98 2.17 -4.46 2.67
CA GLY A 98 2.27 -3.06 3.10
C GLY A 98 1.02 -2.26 2.80
N ALA A 99 0.32 -2.51 1.68
CA ALA A 99 -0.98 -1.91 1.40
C ALA A 99 -2.00 -2.21 2.51
N ILE A 100 -2.16 -3.48 2.87
CA ILE A 100 -3.05 -3.92 3.94
C ILE A 100 -2.61 -3.34 5.28
N SER A 101 -1.30 -3.37 5.58
CA SER A 101 -0.75 -2.83 6.82
C SER A 101 -1.02 -1.32 6.95
N LEU A 102 -0.99 -0.58 5.84
CA LEU A 102 -1.22 0.85 5.84
C LEU A 102 -2.72 1.17 5.99
N ALA A 103 -3.57 0.52 5.20
CA ALA A 103 -5.02 0.72 5.27
C ALA A 103 -5.62 0.32 6.64
N LYS A 104 -5.05 -0.68 7.32
CA LYS A 104 -5.47 -1.10 8.67
C LYS A 104 -5.30 -0.01 9.74
N GLN A 105 -4.44 0.99 9.49
CA GLN A 105 -4.20 2.06 10.45
C GLN A 105 -5.23 3.20 10.35
N ILE A 106 -6.12 3.17 9.36
CA ILE A 106 -7.22 4.13 9.25
C ILE A 106 -8.19 3.88 10.43
N PRO A 107 -8.47 4.90 11.26
CA PRO A 107 -9.26 4.72 12.48
C PRO A 107 -10.75 4.61 12.18
N ARG A 108 -11.49 3.93 13.07
CA ARG A 108 -12.95 3.77 12.97
C ARG A 108 -13.74 5.08 13.02
N SER A 109 -13.18 6.12 13.65
CA SER A 109 -13.78 7.45 13.70
C SER A 109 -13.70 8.19 12.36
N SER A 110 -12.92 7.71 11.39
CA SER A 110 -12.83 8.31 10.06
C SER A 110 -13.97 7.84 9.15
N ALA A 111 -14.51 8.77 8.34
CA ALA A 111 -15.45 8.45 7.28
C ALA A 111 -14.87 7.44 6.26
N SER A 112 -13.55 7.46 6.02
CA SER A 112 -12.88 6.56 5.07
C SER A 112 -12.70 5.13 5.60
N TYR A 113 -13.07 4.84 6.86
CA TYR A 113 -12.85 3.52 7.46
C TYR A 113 -13.55 2.40 6.68
N LYS A 114 -14.80 2.62 6.24
CA LYS A 114 -15.56 1.62 5.48
C LYS A 114 -14.88 1.28 4.16
N ASP A 115 -14.41 2.30 3.44
CA ASP A 115 -13.70 2.12 2.17
C ASP A 115 -12.35 1.43 2.36
N ALA A 116 -11.65 1.71 3.47
CA ALA A 116 -10.43 1.03 3.84
C ALA A 116 -10.66 -0.46 4.08
N GLN A 117 -11.69 -0.83 4.86
CA GLN A 117 -12.03 -2.24 5.11
C GLN A 117 -12.47 -2.97 3.83
N ALA A 118 -13.27 -2.31 2.98
CA ALA A 118 -13.65 -2.84 1.68
C ALA A 118 -12.43 -3.11 0.78
N SER A 119 -11.49 -2.16 0.75
CA SER A 119 -10.25 -2.30 -0.02
C SER A 119 -9.37 -3.45 0.51
N ILE A 120 -9.21 -3.56 1.83
CA ILE A 120 -8.46 -4.66 2.48
C ILE A 120 -9.09 -6.01 2.12
N LYS A 121 -10.42 -6.12 2.21
CA LYS A 121 -11.14 -7.35 1.86
C LYS A 121 -10.89 -7.74 0.41
N TYR A 122 -11.06 -6.79 -0.52
CA TYR A 122 -10.83 -7.01 -1.94
C TYR A 122 -9.40 -7.48 -2.24
N TRP A 123 -8.38 -6.81 -1.69
CA TRP A 123 -6.98 -7.22 -1.91
C TRP A 123 -6.67 -8.61 -1.37
N LEU A 124 -7.22 -8.97 -0.21
CA LEU A 124 -7.07 -10.30 0.36
C LEU A 124 -7.74 -11.37 -0.49
N GLU A 125 -8.95 -11.12 -0.99
CA GLU A 125 -9.68 -12.05 -1.85
C GLU A 125 -8.92 -12.31 -3.16
N GLU A 126 -8.43 -11.25 -3.82
CA GLU A 126 -7.66 -11.39 -5.06
C GLU A 126 -6.32 -12.11 -4.84
N PHE A 127 -5.61 -11.79 -3.75
CA PHE A 127 -4.38 -12.48 -3.38
C PHE A 127 -4.64 -13.97 -3.13
N ASN A 128 -5.66 -14.30 -2.34
CA ASN A 128 -6.01 -15.69 -2.02
C ASN A 128 -6.44 -16.48 -3.25
N ARG A 129 -7.18 -15.86 -4.17
CA ARG A 129 -7.56 -16.45 -5.45
C ARG A 129 -6.33 -16.79 -6.29
N GLY A 130 -5.40 -15.85 -6.44
CA GLY A 130 -4.15 -16.09 -7.16
C GLY A 130 -3.31 -17.19 -6.50
N GLN A 131 -3.29 -17.21 -5.16
CA GLN A 131 -2.59 -18.23 -4.39
C GLN A 131 -3.15 -19.63 -4.64
N ALA A 132 -4.48 -19.78 -4.66
CA ALA A 132 -5.13 -21.06 -4.95
C ALA A 132 -4.74 -21.60 -6.34
N ILE A 133 -4.71 -20.74 -7.36
CA ILE A 133 -4.28 -21.14 -8.72
C ILE A 133 -2.79 -21.49 -8.72
N TYR A 134 -1.96 -20.70 -8.05
CA TYR A 134 -0.53 -20.98 -7.93
C TYR A 134 -0.25 -22.34 -7.28
N HIS A 135 -1.03 -22.73 -6.26
CA HIS A 135 -0.93 -24.07 -5.67
C HIS A 135 -1.24 -25.18 -6.68
N LYS A 136 -2.24 -24.99 -7.56
CA LYS A 136 -2.52 -25.95 -8.65
C LYS A 136 -1.33 -26.06 -9.61
N ILE A 137 -0.74 -24.94 -10.02
CA ILE A 137 0.49 -24.92 -10.85
C ILE A 137 1.59 -25.76 -10.21
N GLN A 138 1.86 -25.55 -8.91
CA GLN A 138 2.87 -26.31 -8.18
C GLN A 138 2.56 -27.82 -8.12
N ALA A 139 1.29 -28.19 -7.96
CA ALA A 139 0.88 -29.60 -7.97
C ALA A 139 1.06 -30.23 -9.36
N ASP A 140 0.72 -29.52 -10.43
CA ASP A 140 0.86 -30.03 -11.81
C ASP A 140 2.32 -30.11 -12.26
N LEU A 141 3.17 -29.19 -11.77
CA LEU A 141 4.63 -29.26 -11.97
C LEU A 141 5.20 -30.56 -11.38
N LYS A 142 4.79 -30.94 -10.17
CA LYS A 142 5.21 -32.21 -9.53
C LYS A 142 4.78 -33.43 -10.35
N LYS A 143 3.58 -33.37 -10.94
CA LYS A 143 3.02 -34.42 -11.80
C LYS A 143 3.59 -34.42 -13.23
N ARG A 144 4.36 -33.38 -13.59
CA ARG A 144 4.86 -33.13 -14.97
C ARG A 144 3.72 -32.95 -15.99
N ASN A 145 2.55 -32.47 -15.55
CA ASN A 145 1.38 -32.21 -16.39
C ASN A 145 1.47 -30.81 -17.04
N TRP A 146 2.30 -30.68 -18.08
CA TRP A 146 2.62 -29.39 -18.71
C TRP A 146 1.43 -28.66 -19.34
N ASP A 147 0.39 -29.39 -19.75
CA ASP A 147 -0.83 -28.83 -20.30
C ASP A 147 -1.64 -28.10 -19.22
N LEU A 148 -1.87 -28.76 -18.07
CA LEU A 148 -2.52 -28.16 -16.92
C LEU A 148 -1.70 -27.00 -16.32
N VAL A 149 -0.36 -27.12 -16.29
CA VAL A 149 0.52 -26.00 -15.93
C VAL A 149 0.27 -24.81 -16.85
N SER A 150 0.26 -25.02 -18.17
CA SER A 150 0.01 -23.94 -19.13
C SER A 150 -1.38 -23.31 -18.93
N GLN A 151 -2.40 -24.14 -18.69
CA GLN A 151 -3.77 -23.70 -18.45
C GLN A 151 -3.87 -22.84 -17.18
N HIS A 152 -3.35 -23.31 -16.05
CA HIS A 152 -3.40 -22.59 -14.78
C HIS A 152 -2.52 -21.32 -14.79
N ILE A 153 -1.44 -21.27 -15.58
CA ILE A 153 -0.67 -20.02 -15.83
C ILE A 153 -1.55 -18.99 -16.54
N SER A 154 -2.30 -19.41 -17.57
CA SER A 154 -3.22 -18.52 -18.27
C SER A 154 -4.35 -18.06 -17.35
N GLU A 155 -4.92 -18.95 -16.53
CA GLU A 155 -5.93 -18.59 -15.53
C GLU A 155 -5.39 -17.54 -14.54
N LEU A 156 -4.19 -17.76 -13.99
CA LEU A 156 -3.57 -16.84 -13.04
C LEU A 156 -3.21 -15.50 -13.70
N SER A 157 -2.93 -15.47 -15.00
CA SER A 157 -2.62 -14.24 -15.72
C SER A 157 -3.79 -13.24 -15.78
N LEU A 158 -5.02 -13.72 -15.57
CA LEU A 158 -6.24 -12.92 -15.52
C LEU A 158 -6.52 -12.33 -14.13
N ASN A 159 -5.80 -12.77 -13.09
CA ASN A 159 -5.93 -12.23 -11.75
C ASN A 159 -5.37 -10.81 -11.69
N THR A 160 -6.04 -9.92 -10.95
CA THR A 160 -5.73 -8.49 -10.93
C THR A 160 -4.55 -8.13 -10.03
N ASP A 161 -4.11 -9.03 -9.14
CA ASP A 161 -2.97 -8.78 -8.25
C ASP A 161 -1.64 -8.90 -9.03
N PRO A 162 -0.88 -7.78 -9.17
CA PRO A 162 0.36 -7.77 -9.93
C PRO A 162 1.48 -8.61 -9.29
N SER A 163 1.36 -9.00 -8.01
CA SER A 163 2.38 -9.78 -7.30
C SER A 163 2.62 -11.17 -7.89
N TRP A 164 1.63 -11.72 -8.62
CA TRP A 164 1.74 -13.05 -9.22
C TRP A 164 2.60 -13.10 -10.47
N GLN A 165 2.75 -11.99 -11.19
CA GLN A 165 3.46 -11.99 -12.47
C GLN A 165 4.93 -12.39 -12.33
N GLU A 166 5.60 -11.89 -11.29
CA GLU A 166 7.01 -12.23 -11.01
C GLU A 166 7.18 -13.71 -10.68
N ARG A 167 6.26 -14.28 -9.89
CA ARG A 167 6.28 -15.71 -9.50
C ARG A 167 6.10 -16.65 -10.68
N LEU A 168 5.50 -16.18 -11.77
CA LEU A 168 5.27 -16.95 -12.99
C LEU A 168 6.44 -16.95 -13.97
N VAL A 169 7.36 -15.97 -13.89
CA VAL A 169 8.49 -15.83 -14.82
C VAL A 169 9.30 -17.13 -15.00
N PRO A 170 9.84 -17.75 -13.94
CA PRO A 170 10.65 -18.96 -14.10
C PRO A 170 9.83 -20.14 -14.63
N ILE A 171 8.55 -20.23 -14.27
CA ILE A 171 7.67 -21.34 -14.68
C ILE A 171 7.36 -21.22 -16.19
N ARG A 172 7.04 -20.02 -16.67
CA ARG A 172 6.81 -19.75 -18.10
C ARG A 172 8.04 -20.11 -18.93
N GLN A 173 9.25 -19.80 -18.45
CA GLN A 173 10.50 -20.19 -19.11
C GLN A 173 10.65 -21.71 -19.21
N GLN A 174 10.40 -22.44 -18.11
CA GLN A 174 10.46 -23.91 -18.11
C GLN A 174 9.46 -24.54 -19.09
N VAL A 175 8.22 -24.05 -19.11
CA VAL A 175 7.17 -24.52 -20.04
C VAL A 175 7.59 -24.29 -21.49
N LYS A 176 8.15 -23.12 -21.81
CA LYS A 176 8.65 -22.80 -23.17
C LYS A 176 9.76 -23.77 -23.60
N LEU A 177 10.76 -23.98 -22.75
CA LEU A 177 11.88 -24.90 -23.04
C LEU A 177 11.40 -26.34 -23.25
N ARG A 178 10.47 -26.80 -22.41
CA ARG A 178 9.91 -28.15 -22.52
C ARG A 178 9.15 -28.33 -23.83
N LYS A 179 8.30 -27.38 -24.21
CA LYS A 179 7.58 -27.40 -25.49
C LYS A 179 8.54 -27.42 -26.69
N ALA A 180 9.60 -26.60 -26.66
CA ALA A 180 10.63 -26.61 -27.71
C ALA A 180 11.33 -27.98 -27.82
N SER A 181 11.67 -28.62 -26.70
CA SER A 181 12.29 -29.96 -26.69
C SER A 181 11.37 -31.07 -27.23
N LEU A 182 10.05 -30.92 -27.07
CA LEU A 182 9.05 -31.86 -27.58
C LEU A 182 8.74 -31.65 -29.06
N ALA A 183 8.84 -30.40 -29.54
CA ALA A 183 8.63 -30.04 -30.94
C ALA A 183 9.84 -30.33 -31.84
N SER A 184 11.05 -30.42 -31.28
CA SER A 184 12.20 -30.91 -32.01
C SER A 184 12.02 -32.42 -32.26
N PRO A 185 12.04 -32.89 -33.52
CA PRO A 185 11.96 -34.33 -33.79
C PRO A 185 13.09 -35.00 -33.01
N LYS A 186 12.76 -36.02 -32.20
CA LYS A 186 13.74 -36.80 -31.47
C LYS A 186 14.84 -37.19 -32.45
N ARG A 187 16.01 -36.54 -32.35
CA ARG A 187 17.18 -36.99 -33.10
C ARG A 187 17.54 -38.31 -32.44
N CYS A 188 17.08 -39.42 -33.01
CA CYS A 188 17.60 -40.73 -32.68
C CYS A 188 19.13 -40.59 -32.76
N PRO A 189 19.87 -40.82 -31.67
CA PRO A 189 21.31 -40.93 -31.79
C PRO A 189 21.57 -42.01 -32.85
N ASN A 190 22.53 -41.78 -33.76
CA ASN A 190 22.91 -42.68 -34.84
C ASN A 190 23.50 -44.04 -34.35
N PHE A 191 23.07 -44.55 -33.20
CA PHE A 191 23.51 -45.80 -32.59
C PHE A 191 22.67 -47.03 -32.98
N CYS A 192 21.50 -46.86 -33.62
CA CYS A 192 20.71 -48.00 -34.13
C CYS A 192 21.00 -48.35 -35.61
N GLN A 193 22.05 -47.79 -36.23
CA GLN A 193 22.45 -48.12 -37.62
C GLN A 193 23.73 -48.98 -37.73
N LYS A 194 24.31 -49.42 -36.60
CA LYS A 194 25.48 -50.30 -36.60
C LYS A 194 25.24 -51.57 -35.80
N GLN A 195 24.25 -52.37 -36.20
CA GLN A 195 24.38 -53.81 -36.01
C GLN A 195 23.63 -54.60 -37.09
N SER A 196 24.42 -55.41 -37.79
CA SER A 196 24.09 -56.47 -38.75
C SER A 196 23.81 -56.07 -40.20
N PRO A 197 24.85 -56.09 -41.06
CA PRO A 197 24.70 -56.70 -42.37
C PRO A 197 24.65 -58.22 -42.20
N ARG A 198 23.56 -58.85 -42.66
CA ARG A 198 23.53 -60.28 -42.96
C ARG A 198 24.67 -60.60 -43.92
N ASN A 199 25.39 -61.70 -43.69
CA ASN A 199 26.04 -62.50 -44.73
C ASN A 199 26.40 -63.89 -44.15
N CYS A 200 25.54 -64.87 -44.44
CA CYS A 200 25.81 -66.17 -45.08
C CYS A 200 24.51 -66.98 -45.06
#